data_AF-A0A7S3PZ26-F1
#
_entry.id   AF-A0A7S3PZ26-F1
#
_cell.length_a   1.000
_cell.length_b   1.000
_cell.length_c   1.000
_cell.angle_alpha   90.00
_cell.angle_beta   90.00
_cell.angle_gamma   90.00
#
_symmetry.space_group_name_H-M   'P 1'
#
loop_
_entity.id
_entity.type
_entity.pdbx_description
1 polymer ?
#
loop_
_entity_poly.entity_id
_entity_poly.type
_entity_poly.pdbx_seq_one_letter_code
_entity_poly.pdbx_strand_id
1 'polypeptide(L)'
;MAEVVKFDIGGQLYKVSRSLLEKHPNSMLAKSASEQWQEDPKAEIFIERDGLRFRYILDYLRDDKLTVPITETKEIIISDLEYYGIDFKDESINNVAILEANLLKSARLCMSRFEATVKDLEEVYSQSKIQHCSIEVEYRSAMLALQCIKEY
;
A
#
# COMPACT_ATOMS: atom_id res chain seq x y z
N MET A 1 21.57 -17.30 -28.76
CA MET A 1 20.64 -16.17 -28.58
C MET A 1 19.42 -16.70 -27.86
N ALA A 2 18.88 -15.99 -26.87
CA ALA A 2 17.63 -16.41 -26.24
C ALA A 2 16.48 -16.21 -27.25
N GLU A 3 15.74 -17.28 -27.53
CA GLU A 3 14.56 -17.22 -28.38
C GLU A 3 13.41 -16.55 -27.61
N VAL A 4 12.81 -15.53 -28.23
CA VAL A 4 11.81 -14.67 -27.57
C VAL A 4 10.55 -14.61 -28.41
N VAL A 5 9.41 -14.60 -27.71
CA VAL A 5 8.07 -14.40 -28.28
C VAL A 5 7.59 -13.02 -27.87
N LYS A 6 6.92 -12.33 -28.79
CA LYS A 6 6.40 -10.98 -28.58
C LYS A 6 4.91 -11.04 -28.29
N PHE A 7 4.48 -10.36 -27.24
CA PHE A 7 3.09 -10.21 -26.87
C PHE A 7 2.72 -8.73 -26.81
N ASP A 8 1.65 -8.34 -27.48
CA ASP A 8 1.03 -7.03 -27.31
C ASP A 8 -0.15 -7.19 -26.34
N ILE A 9 0.00 -6.70 -25.11
CA ILE A 9 -1.01 -6.82 -24.06
C ILE A 9 -1.68 -5.46 -23.89
N GLY A 10 -2.86 -5.29 -24.50
CA GLY A 10 -3.63 -4.04 -24.43
C GLY A 10 -2.86 -2.79 -24.91
N GLY A 11 -1.95 -2.94 -25.88
CA GLY A 11 -1.09 -1.88 -26.41
C GLY A 11 0.31 -1.83 -25.78
N GLN A 12 0.61 -2.67 -24.78
CA GLN A 12 1.94 -2.76 -24.17
C GLN A 12 2.70 -3.98 -24.71
N LEU A 13 3.79 -3.72 -25.43
CA LEU A 13 4.63 -4.77 -25.98
C LEU A 13 5.54 -5.41 -24.91
N TYR A 14 5.47 -6.73 -24.81
CA TYR A 14 6.30 -7.58 -23.98
C TYR A 14 7.11 -8.57 -24.81
N LYS A 15 8.32 -8.87 -24.35
CA LYS A 15 9.16 -9.94 -24.91
C LYS A 15 9.38 -10.99 -23.83
N VAL A 16 8.99 -12.22 -24.11
CA VAL A 16 9.05 -13.33 -23.16
C VAL A 16 9.94 -14.41 -23.74
N SER A 17 10.87 -14.95 -22.94
CA SER A 17 11.73 -16.03 -23.41
C SER A 17 10.95 -17.33 -23.53
N ARG A 18 11.25 -18.12 -24.57
CA ARG A 18 10.66 -19.45 -24.71
C ARG A 18 10.87 -20.33 -23.51
N SER A 19 12.07 -20.28 -22.93
CA SER A 19 12.41 -21.01 -21.71
C SER A 19 11.47 -20.70 -20.54
N LEU A 20 10.88 -19.51 -20.47
CA LEU A 20 9.90 -19.16 -19.44
C LEU A 20 8.53 -19.78 -19.74
N LEU A 21 8.12 -19.75 -21.01
CA LEU A 21 6.87 -20.36 -21.46
C LEU A 21 6.90 -21.90 -21.32
N GLU A 22 8.04 -22.52 -21.60
CA GLU A 22 8.27 -23.96 -21.45
C GLU A 22 8.21 -24.43 -19.99
N LYS A 23 8.56 -23.55 -19.03
CA LYS A 23 8.36 -23.84 -17.58
C LYS A 23 6.89 -23.89 -17.19
N HIS A 24 6.04 -23.18 -17.93
CA HIS A 24 4.62 -23.04 -17.66
C HIS A 24 3.79 -23.49 -18.88
N PRO A 25 3.93 -24.75 -19.34
CA PRO A 25 3.41 -25.20 -20.63
C PRO A 25 1.87 -25.25 -20.69
N ASN A 26 1.22 -25.31 -19.53
CA ASN A 26 -0.24 -25.33 -19.44
C ASN A 26 -0.86 -23.93 -19.55
N SER A 27 -0.05 -22.87 -19.40
CA SER A 27 -0.51 -21.49 -19.48
C SER A 27 -1.02 -21.15 -20.87
N MET A 28 -1.98 -20.23 -20.92
CA MET A 28 -2.49 -19.65 -22.15
C MET A 28 -1.36 -19.02 -22.98
N LEU A 29 -0.39 -18.36 -22.32
CA LEU A 29 0.76 -17.75 -22.99
C LEU A 29 1.61 -18.77 -23.75
N ALA A 30 1.89 -19.93 -23.15
CA ALA A 30 2.68 -20.97 -23.79
C ALA A 30 1.94 -21.61 -24.98
N LYS A 31 0.62 -21.79 -24.86
CA LYS A 31 -0.22 -22.31 -25.93
C LYS A 31 -0.27 -21.35 -27.12
N SER A 32 -0.57 -20.07 -26.88
CA SER A 32 -0.60 -19.05 -27.93
C SER A 32 0.75 -18.86 -28.60
N ALA A 33 1.84 -18.92 -27.84
CA ALA A 33 3.19 -18.89 -28.40
C ALA A 33 3.49 -20.09 -29.30
N SER A 34 2.98 -21.28 -28.95
CA SER A 34 3.17 -22.50 -29.73
C SER A 34 2.39 -22.47 -31.04
N GLU A 35 1.14 -21.99 -31.00
CA GLU A 35 0.28 -21.79 -32.17
C GLU A 35 0.86 -20.73 -33.11
N GLN A 36 1.17 -19.54 -32.59
CA GLN A 36 1.72 -18.44 -33.39
C GLN A 36 3.04 -18.81 -34.04
N TRP A 37 3.87 -19.60 -33.36
CA TRP A 37 5.16 -20.02 -33.93
C TRP A 37 5.00 -20.89 -35.18
N GLN A 38 3.94 -21.68 -35.26
CA GLN A 38 3.65 -22.48 -36.45
C GLN A 38 3.19 -21.62 -37.63
N GLU A 39 2.55 -20.48 -37.35
CA GLU A 39 2.07 -19.54 -38.36
C GLU A 39 3.15 -18.54 -38.80
N ASP A 40 3.66 -17.72 -37.87
CA ASP A 40 4.74 -16.75 -38.10
C ASP A 40 5.55 -16.51 -36.81
N PRO A 41 6.79 -17.01 -36.74
CA PRO A 41 7.73 -16.79 -35.65
C PRO A 41 8.00 -15.33 -35.25
N LYS A 42 7.77 -14.37 -36.16
CA LYS A 42 8.08 -12.94 -35.93
C LYS A 42 6.86 -12.11 -35.57
N ALA A 43 5.66 -12.66 -35.74
CA ALA A 43 4.42 -11.98 -35.46
C ALA A 43 4.23 -11.78 -33.94
N GLU A 44 3.41 -10.77 -33.62
CA GLU A 44 3.12 -10.35 -32.26
C GLU A 44 1.77 -10.91 -31.85
N ILE A 45 1.70 -11.50 -30.67
CA ILE A 45 0.45 -12.09 -30.15
C ILE A 45 -0.28 -11.01 -29.38
N PHE A 46 -1.44 -10.60 -29.89
CA PHE A 46 -2.28 -9.62 -29.21
C PHE A 46 -3.17 -10.28 -28.16
N ILE A 47 -3.23 -9.67 -26.97
CA ILE A 47 -4.11 -10.07 -25.87
C ILE A 47 -4.81 -8.82 -25.33
N GLU A 48 -6.14 -8.86 -25.29
CA GLU A 48 -6.98 -7.77 -24.80
C GLU A 48 -7.06 -7.75 -23.27
N ARG A 49 -5.94 -7.45 -22.63
CA ARG A 49 -5.81 -7.32 -21.17
C ARG A 49 -5.01 -6.09 -20.78
N ASP A 50 -4.94 -5.83 -19.48
CA ASP A 50 -4.20 -4.71 -18.93
C ASP A 50 -2.68 -4.94 -19.04
N GLY A 51 -2.06 -4.18 -19.94
CA GLY A 51 -0.63 -4.24 -20.18
C GLY A 51 0.23 -3.86 -18.97
N LEU A 52 -0.22 -2.97 -18.09
CA LEU A 52 0.56 -2.58 -16.90
C LEU A 52 0.53 -3.68 -15.84
N ARG A 53 -0.65 -4.28 -15.64
CA ARG A 53 -0.84 -5.34 -14.65
C ARG A 53 -0.16 -6.66 -15.07
N PHE A 54 -0.04 -6.91 -16.37
CA PHE A 54 0.68 -8.07 -16.92
C PHE A 54 2.13 -8.18 -16.45
N ARG A 55 2.79 -7.07 -16.10
CA ARG A 55 4.14 -7.10 -15.52
C ARG A 55 4.20 -8.03 -14.29
N TYR A 56 3.20 -7.96 -13.41
CA TYR A 56 3.14 -8.76 -12.19
C TYR A 56 2.94 -10.25 -12.49
N ILE A 57 2.20 -10.55 -13.56
CA ILE A 57 2.02 -11.92 -14.05
C ILE A 57 3.35 -12.50 -14.53
N LEU A 58 4.13 -11.72 -15.28
CA LEU A 58 5.47 -12.13 -15.71
C LEU A 58 6.43 -12.31 -14.53
N ASP A 59 6.38 -11.43 -13.54
CA ASP A 59 7.22 -11.54 -12.35
C ASP A 59 6.87 -12.81 -11.55
N TYR A 60 5.58 -13.14 -11.43
CA TYR A 60 5.16 -14.41 -10.86
C TYR A 60 5.69 -15.62 -11.64
N LEU A 61 5.59 -15.63 -12.96
CA LEU A 61 6.10 -16.74 -13.79
C LEU A 61 7.63 -16.95 -13.66
N ARG A 62 8.38 -15.88 -13.36
CA ARG A 62 9.85 -15.92 -13.22
C ARG A 62 10.29 -16.43 -11.86
N ASP A 63 9.63 -15.96 -10.80
CA ASP A 63 10.10 -16.13 -9.42
C ASP A 63 9.21 -17.05 -8.57
N ASP A 64 8.07 -17.52 -9.11
CA ASP A 64 7.02 -18.30 -8.43
C ASP A 64 6.48 -17.61 -7.16
N LYS A 65 6.66 -16.29 -7.07
CA LYS A 65 6.20 -15.44 -5.97
C LYS A 65 5.89 -14.05 -6.50
N LEU A 66 4.94 -13.39 -5.86
CA LEU A 66 4.53 -12.05 -6.25
C LEU A 66 4.26 -11.20 -5.01
N THR A 67 4.65 -9.93 -5.10
CA THR A 67 4.26 -8.90 -4.14
C THR A 67 3.36 -7.89 -4.87
N VAL A 68 2.08 -7.90 -4.53
CA VAL A 68 1.04 -7.07 -5.12
C VAL A 68 1.21 -5.62 -4.65
N PRO A 69 1.38 -4.66 -5.57
CA PRO A 69 1.55 -3.25 -5.22
C PRO A 69 0.30 -2.69 -4.54
N ILE A 70 0.45 -1.58 -3.81
CA ILE A 70 -0.68 -0.90 -3.15
C ILE A 70 -1.74 -0.37 -4.12
N THR A 71 -1.38 -0.21 -5.39
CA THR A 71 -2.29 0.29 -6.45
C THR A 71 -3.24 -0.79 -6.97
N GLU A 72 -3.01 -2.05 -6.64
CA GLU A 72 -3.79 -3.20 -7.12
C GLU A 72 -4.31 -4.01 -5.94
N THR A 73 -5.35 -4.81 -6.17
CA THR A 73 -5.82 -5.78 -5.17
C THR A 73 -5.38 -7.19 -5.53
N LYS A 74 -5.22 -8.03 -4.50
CA LYS A 74 -4.82 -9.43 -4.68
C LYS A 74 -5.83 -10.19 -5.54
N GLU A 75 -7.11 -9.88 -5.41
CA GLU A 75 -8.21 -10.52 -6.15
C GLU A 75 -8.14 -10.23 -7.65
N ILE A 76 -7.79 -8.99 -8.02
CA ILE A 76 -7.65 -8.61 -9.44
C ILE A 76 -6.47 -9.35 -10.07
N ILE A 77 -5.35 -9.45 -9.34
CA ILE A 77 -4.17 -10.20 -9.79
C ILE A 77 -4.47 -11.69 -9.93
N ILE A 78 -5.20 -12.27 -8.97
CA ILE A 78 -5.65 -13.67 -9.05
C ILE A 78 -6.52 -13.89 -10.29
N SER A 79 -7.47 -12.99 -10.55
CA SER A 79 -8.32 -13.07 -11.75
C SER A 79 -7.50 -13.04 -13.05
N ASP A 80 -6.42 -12.25 -13.09
CA ASP A 80 -5.49 -12.29 -14.23
C ASP A 80 -4.73 -13.62 -14.32
N LEU A 81 -4.18 -14.14 -13.21
CA LEU A 81 -3.48 -15.43 -13.19
C LEU A 81 -4.39 -16.56 -13.71
N GLU A 82 -5.65 -16.57 -13.29
CA GLU A 82 -6.68 -17.50 -13.77
C GLU A 82 -6.95 -17.33 -15.26
N TYR A 83 -7.09 -16.09 -15.74
CA TYR A 83 -7.29 -15.79 -17.17
C TYR A 83 -6.13 -16.34 -18.02
N TYR A 84 -4.89 -16.18 -17.57
CA TYR A 84 -3.72 -16.72 -18.26
C TYR A 84 -3.51 -18.22 -18.04
N GLY A 85 -4.36 -18.89 -17.25
CA GLY A 85 -4.26 -20.32 -16.95
C GLY A 85 -2.96 -20.68 -16.22
N ILE A 86 -2.51 -19.80 -15.32
CA ILE A 86 -1.27 -19.98 -14.56
C ILE A 86 -1.62 -20.63 -13.22
N ASP A 87 -0.99 -21.76 -12.93
CA ASP A 87 -1.12 -22.42 -11.63
C ASP A 87 -0.41 -21.58 -10.56
N PHE A 88 -1.13 -21.19 -9.50
CA PHE A 88 -0.56 -20.40 -8.43
C PHE A 88 -0.88 -20.94 -7.04
N LYS A 89 0.00 -20.56 -6.10
CA LYS A 89 -0.16 -20.84 -4.67
C LYS A 89 -0.54 -19.55 -3.97
N ASP A 90 -1.66 -19.56 -3.26
CA ASP A 90 -2.18 -18.35 -2.62
C ASP A 90 -1.19 -17.74 -1.61
N GLU A 91 -0.40 -18.59 -0.94
CA GLU A 91 0.67 -18.19 -0.02
C GLU A 91 1.84 -17.47 -0.68
N SER A 92 2.00 -17.62 -2.00
CA SER A 92 3.09 -17.00 -2.76
C SER A 92 2.73 -15.60 -3.27
N ILE A 93 1.48 -15.17 -3.09
CA ILE A 93 0.97 -13.86 -3.47
C ILE A 93 0.80 -13.01 -2.20
N ASN A 94 1.76 -12.11 -1.99
CA ASN A 94 1.86 -11.24 -0.83
C ASN A 94 1.34 -9.84 -1.17
N ASN A 95 0.67 -9.17 -0.23
CA ASN A 95 0.30 -7.75 -0.39
C ASN A 95 1.37 -6.84 0.22
N VAL A 96 1.76 -5.76 -0.47
CA VAL A 96 2.65 -4.72 0.11
C VAL A 96 2.10 -4.15 1.42
N ALA A 97 0.78 -4.11 1.58
CA ALA A 97 0.12 -3.69 2.81
C ALA A 97 0.62 -4.45 4.06
N ILE A 98 1.08 -5.70 3.93
CA ILE A 98 1.61 -6.48 5.06
C ILE A 98 2.99 -5.98 5.50
N LEU A 99 3.81 -5.46 4.57
CA LEU A 99 5.13 -4.91 4.86
C LEU A 99 5.05 -3.53 5.52
N GLU A 100 4.13 -2.68 5.05
CA GLU A 100 3.90 -1.33 5.62
C GLU A 100 3.04 -1.35 6.89
N ALA A 101 2.24 -2.40 7.13
CA ALA A 101 1.44 -2.52 8.37
C ALA A 101 2.29 -2.45 9.64
N ASN A 102 3.57 -2.85 9.58
CA ASN A 102 4.50 -2.70 10.70
C ASN A 102 4.90 -1.24 10.93
N LEU A 103 5.15 -0.49 9.85
CA LEU A 103 5.44 0.95 9.93
C LEU A 103 4.21 1.72 10.44
N LEU A 104 3.03 1.43 9.89
CA LEU A 104 1.74 1.99 10.34
C LEU A 104 1.40 1.66 11.80
N LYS A 105 1.76 0.46 12.29
CA LYS A 105 1.61 0.11 13.72
C LYS A 105 2.49 0.98 14.61
N SER A 106 3.76 1.15 14.24
CA SER A 106 4.68 2.01 15.01
C SER A 106 4.24 3.48 14.99
N ALA A 107 3.78 3.97 13.85
CA ALA A 107 3.23 5.32 13.70
C ALA A 107 1.95 5.52 14.54
N ARG A 108 1.01 4.56 14.54
CA ARG A 108 -0.19 4.61 15.39
C ARG A 108 0.14 4.63 16.88
N LEU A 109 1.10 3.83 17.32
CA LEU A 109 1.53 3.80 18.72
C LEU A 109 2.21 5.11 19.13
N CYS A 110 2.99 5.73 18.23
CA CYS A 110 3.58 7.03 18.46
C CYS A 110 2.50 8.12 18.56
N MET A 111 1.53 8.09 17.64
CA MET A 111 0.38 9.00 17.63
C MET A 111 -0.44 8.92 18.92
N SER A 112 -0.77 7.72 19.40
CA SER A 112 -1.58 7.58 20.62
C SER A 112 -0.86 8.09 21.88
N ARG A 113 0.47 7.93 21.95
CA ARG A 113 1.28 8.52 23.02
C ARG A 113 1.31 10.05 22.95
N PHE A 114 1.40 10.60 21.74
CA PHE A 114 1.37 12.04 21.53
C PHE A 114 0.00 12.63 21.94
N GLU A 115 -1.11 12.00 21.54
CA GLU A 115 -2.47 12.41 21.93
C GLU A 115 -2.67 12.40 23.46
N ALA A 116 -2.18 11.37 24.16
CA ALA A 116 -2.22 11.32 25.62
C ALA A 116 -1.43 12.49 26.25
N THR A 117 -0.24 12.78 25.71
CA THR A 117 0.60 13.89 26.20
C THR A 117 -0.08 15.25 25.98
N VAL A 118 -0.75 15.45 24.84
CA VAL A 118 -1.51 16.69 24.56
C VAL A 118 -2.64 16.85 25.57
N LYS A 119 -3.36 15.78 25.87
CA LYS A 119 -4.46 15.81 26.85
C LYS A 119 -3.96 16.16 28.26
N ASP A 120 -2.84 15.58 28.68
CA ASP A 120 -2.21 15.90 29.97
C ASP A 120 -1.79 17.37 30.03
N LEU A 121 -1.24 17.92 28.94
CA LEU A 121 -0.88 19.34 28.84
C LEU A 121 -2.10 20.27 28.87
N GLU A 122 -3.20 19.90 28.21
CA GLU A 122 -4.45 20.65 28.25
C GLU A 122 -5.04 20.71 29.67
N GLU A 123 -4.91 19.61 30.43
CA GLU A 123 -5.34 19.56 31.83
C GLU A 123 -4.48 20.47 32.72
N VAL A 124 -3.15 20.41 32.59
CA VAL A 124 -2.22 21.30 33.31
C VAL A 124 -2.48 22.77 32.96
N TYR A 125 -2.68 23.09 31.68
CA TYR A 125 -3.01 24.43 31.24
C TYR A 125 -4.33 24.92 31.85
N SER A 126 -5.36 24.08 31.87
CA SER A 126 -6.66 24.41 32.48
C SER A 126 -6.54 24.66 33.99
N GLN A 127 -5.78 23.83 34.71
CA GLN A 127 -5.54 24.01 36.15
C GLN A 127 -4.76 25.30 36.45
N SER A 128 -3.72 25.60 35.67
CA SER A 128 -2.93 26.83 35.81
C SER A 128 -3.77 28.10 35.61
N LYS A 129 -4.69 28.07 34.63
CA LYS A 129 -5.64 29.16 34.35
C LYS A 129 -6.62 29.37 35.49
N ILE A 130 -7.13 28.29 36.10
CA ILE A 130 -8.00 28.35 37.28
C ILE A 130 -7.24 28.95 38.47
N GLN A 131 -6.01 28.50 38.72
CA GLN A 131 -5.18 29.01 39.82
C GLN A 131 -4.87 30.51 39.68
N HIS A 132 -4.53 30.98 38.47
CA HIS A 132 -4.33 32.41 38.22
C HIS A 132 -5.61 33.23 38.46
N CYS A 133 -6.76 32.73 38.03
CA CYS A 133 -8.06 33.37 38.28
C CYS A 133 -8.36 33.48 39.78
N SER A 134 -8.12 32.42 40.56
CA SER A 134 -8.33 32.42 42.02
C SER A 134 -7.44 33.46 42.73
N ILE A 135 -6.15 33.53 42.39
CA ILE A 135 -5.22 34.51 42.98
C ILE A 135 -5.64 35.95 42.64
N GLU A 136 -6.08 36.20 41.41
CA GLU A 136 -6.53 37.53 40.99
C GLU A 136 -7.79 37.98 41.77
N VAL A 137 -8.72 37.06 42.03
CA VAL A 137 -9.93 37.35 42.84
C VAL A 137 -9.54 37.70 44.28
N GLU A 138 -8.70 36.89 44.93
CA GLU A 138 -8.24 37.15 46.30
C GLU A 138 -7.52 38.50 46.43
N TYR A 139 -6.65 38.83 45.46
CA TYR A 139 -5.96 40.12 45.41
C TYR A 139 -6.94 41.29 45.30
N ARG A 140 -7.94 41.22 44.41
CA ARG A 140 -8.95 42.28 44.27
C ARG A 140 -9.77 42.46 45.54
N SER A 141 -10.16 41.37 46.20
CA SER A 141 -10.88 41.42 47.47
C SER A 141 -10.05 42.07 48.57
N ALA A 142 -8.76 41.73 48.69
CA ALA A 142 -7.85 42.35 49.67
C ALA A 142 -7.66 43.85 49.42
N MET A 143 -7.56 44.26 48.16
CA MET A 143 -7.43 45.67 47.78
C MET A 143 -8.67 46.50 48.13
N LEU A 144 -9.87 45.96 47.91
CA LEU A 144 -11.12 46.60 48.32
C LEU A 144 -11.21 46.75 49.84
N ALA A 145 -10.86 45.70 50.59
CA ALA A 145 -10.83 45.77 52.05
C ALA A 145 -9.86 46.84 52.56
N LEU A 146 -8.67 46.94 51.96
CA LEU A 146 -7.69 47.96 52.30
C LEU A 146 -8.20 49.38 51.99
N GLN A 147 -8.94 49.57 50.90
CA GLN A 147 -9.55 50.85 50.58
C GLN A 147 -10.62 51.23 51.61
N CYS A 148 -11.51 50.31 51.99
CA CYS A 148 -12.51 50.57 53.03
C CYS A 148 -11.89 50.94 54.38
N ILE A 149 -10.75 50.35 54.75
CA ILE A 149 -10.02 50.70 55.98
C ILE A 149 -9.41 52.11 55.91
N LYS A 150 -8.96 52.56 54.74
CA LYS A 150 -8.33 53.88 54.55
C LYS A 150 -9.31 55.03 54.47
N GLU A 151 -10.58 54.75 54.20
CA GLU A 151 -11.65 55.76 54.10
C GLU A 151 -12.37 56.02 55.46
N TYR A 152 -11.93 55.34 56.53
CA TYR A 152 -12.31 55.57 57.93
C TYR A 152 -11.21 56.30 58.69
#